data_AF-A0AB73NRV2-F1
#
_entry.id   AF-A0AB73NRV2-F1
#
_cell.length_a   1.000
_cell.length_b   1.000
_cell.length_c   1.000
_cell.angle_alpha   90.00
_cell.angle_beta   90.00
_cell.angle_gamma   90.00
#
_symmetry.space_group_name_H-M   'P 1'
#
loop_
_entity.id
_entity.type
_entity.pdbx_description
1 polymer ?
#
loop_
_entity_poly.entity_id
_entity_poly.type
_entity_poly.pdbx_seq_one_letter_code
_entity_poly.pdbx_strand_id
1 'polypeptide(L)'
;MSGISIESFFAEVKRRFYHFSLEKEETLRQLLALEENANQFTFVCSDEEIIAPEKSLLLSKVHEAKKLIKQNSTFIRSVDFLHNHHHEYFVQLTYAKRHRFTEEDLFEWSDPTGEEYSCLTFKQLILGKIYQKTVFEPNLLEIDFQYRINTHSFLEDKSNGFTILEKCNNKFFPLSGGKSLTYMDQSCMPIFRQVNPFIVEMMKEKDQIPFTWIEIVQARNKYDLLCKKYPKQYFSKKVNKYPLRYTYALQKIQPRVSEKQFRRISASVEQNKDDIFPSEVFHGGRKNSKEFCIDLLVSYVSTVILSKDIEEEEYDVFTAFLSHYQNILRDYLFMSFELKEKVEFNFRTAKGLERTHDLLVRKYNLQKAKRLKDFKLKQHEKYNRLKQHLKKNPCFTLIKTNKELFLEGANMHHCVYSYLEKIQRGESIIWKYERQEYRYTVEIKKRKNGRYRVVQCYGKYDSFPDPEELERIVEEVKAIPYK
;
A
#
# COMPACT_ATOMS: atom_id res chain seq x y z
N MET A 1 -4.95 6.17 35.14
CA MET A 1 -4.30 7.46 34.82
C MET A 1 -5.42 8.46 34.71
N SER A 2 -5.43 9.48 35.56
CA SER A 2 -6.35 10.61 35.48
C SER A 2 -6.02 11.41 34.22
N GLY A 3 -6.55 10.96 33.08
CA GLY A 3 -6.45 11.68 31.82
C GLY A 3 -7.16 13.02 31.95
N ILE A 4 -6.59 14.05 31.34
CA ILE A 4 -7.28 15.33 31.12
C ILE A 4 -8.62 15.02 30.46
N SER A 5 -9.73 15.47 31.08
CA SER A 5 -11.06 15.33 30.50
C SER A 5 -11.18 16.12 29.20
N ILE A 6 -12.15 15.78 28.35
CA ILE A 6 -12.41 16.52 27.11
C ILE A 6 -12.66 18.00 27.39
N GLU A 7 -13.37 18.32 28.47
CA GLU A 7 -13.62 19.69 28.90
C GLU A 7 -12.32 20.43 29.24
N SER A 8 -11.42 19.79 29.99
CA SER A 8 -10.12 20.35 30.34
C SER A 8 -9.22 20.50 29.11
N PHE A 9 -9.31 19.60 28.13
CA PHE A 9 -8.60 19.72 26.86
C PHE A 9 -9.06 20.97 26.11
N PHE A 10 -10.37 21.17 25.96
CA PHE A 10 -10.95 22.34 25.31
C PHE A 10 -10.55 23.65 26.03
N ALA A 11 -10.62 23.67 27.36
CA ALA A 11 -10.22 24.82 28.16
C ALA A 11 -8.74 25.19 27.94
N GLU A 12 -7.85 24.21 27.83
CA GLU A 12 -6.43 24.43 27.57
C GLU A 12 -6.17 24.95 26.15
N VAL A 13 -6.88 24.44 25.13
CA VAL A 13 -6.84 24.99 23.77
C VAL A 13 -7.30 26.44 23.76
N LYS A 14 -8.43 26.75 24.41
CA LYS A 14 -8.94 28.12 24.54
C LYS A 14 -7.91 29.02 25.22
N ARG A 15 -7.36 28.61 26.36
CA ARG A 15 -6.35 29.38 27.11
C ARG A 15 -5.12 29.71 26.27
N ARG A 16 -4.64 28.76 25.46
CA ARG A 16 -3.43 28.93 24.65
C ARG A 16 -3.66 29.68 23.34
N PHE A 17 -4.75 29.38 22.64
CA PHE A 17 -4.88 29.75 21.22
C PHE A 17 -6.01 30.74 20.94
N TYR A 18 -6.81 31.14 21.93
CA TYR A 18 -7.91 32.10 21.72
C TYR A 18 -7.49 33.39 21.02
N HIS A 19 -6.25 33.85 21.19
CA HIS A 19 -5.76 35.04 20.50
C HIS A 19 -5.62 34.88 18.97
N PHE A 20 -5.57 33.65 18.46
CA PHE A 20 -5.58 33.31 17.02
C PHE A 20 -6.98 32.96 16.49
N SER A 21 -8.02 32.97 17.33
CA SER A 21 -9.39 32.66 16.90
C SER A 21 -9.91 33.74 15.96
N LEU A 22 -10.50 33.30 14.84
CA LEU A 22 -11.10 34.19 13.84
C LEU A 22 -12.35 34.90 14.38
N GLU A 23 -12.98 34.34 15.41
CA GLU A 23 -14.11 34.94 16.13
C GLU A 23 -13.70 36.14 17.01
N LYS A 24 -12.42 36.34 17.28
CA LYS A 24 -11.94 37.46 18.09
C LYS A 24 -11.99 38.80 17.34
N GLU A 25 -11.78 38.78 16.03
CA GLU A 25 -11.74 39.98 15.19
C GLU A 25 -13.04 40.14 14.40
N GLU A 26 -13.74 41.24 14.61
CA GLU A 26 -15.03 41.51 13.96
C GLU A 26 -14.93 41.49 12.42
N THR A 27 -13.84 42.02 11.89
CA THR A 27 -13.56 42.02 10.44
C THR A 27 -13.46 40.61 9.87
N LEU A 28 -12.79 39.69 10.57
CA LEU A 28 -12.64 38.29 10.15
C LEU A 28 -13.95 37.51 10.31
N ARG A 29 -14.70 37.77 11.39
CA ARG A 29 -16.06 37.21 11.56
C ARG A 29 -16.97 37.56 10.40
N GLN A 30 -17.05 38.84 10.06
CA GLN A 30 -17.86 39.33 8.93
C GLN A 30 -17.32 38.81 7.59
N LEU A 31 -15.99 38.66 7.46
CA LEU A 31 -15.37 38.12 6.26
C LEU A 31 -15.81 36.67 6.01
N LEU A 32 -15.88 35.84 7.04
CA LEU A 32 -16.20 34.41 6.92
C LEU A 32 -17.64 34.05 7.31
N ALA A 33 -18.48 35.05 7.64
CA ALA A 33 -19.83 34.85 8.16
C ALA A 33 -19.88 33.90 9.37
N LEU A 34 -18.93 34.08 10.31
CA LEU A 34 -18.85 33.30 11.54
C LEU A 34 -19.78 33.88 12.61
N GLU A 35 -20.45 32.99 13.33
CA GLU A 35 -21.24 33.34 14.53
C GLU A 35 -20.36 33.29 15.79
N GLU A 36 -20.57 34.23 16.70
CA GLU A 36 -19.88 34.24 17.99
C GLU A 36 -20.50 33.21 18.93
N ASN A 37 -19.70 32.24 19.36
CA ASN A 37 -20.13 31.19 20.29
C ASN A 37 -18.98 30.84 21.24
N ALA A 38 -19.23 30.93 22.55
CA ALA A 38 -18.20 30.74 23.58
C ALA A 38 -17.57 29.33 23.59
N ASN A 39 -18.24 28.36 22.98
CA ASN A 39 -17.86 26.95 22.88
C ASN A 39 -17.41 26.55 21.46
N GLN A 40 -17.22 27.51 20.55
CA GLN A 40 -16.74 27.28 19.20
C GLN A 40 -15.64 28.26 18.83
N PHE A 41 -14.54 27.74 18.27
CA PHE A 41 -13.45 28.55 17.74
C PHE A 41 -13.04 28.04 16.37
N THR A 42 -12.73 28.97 15.47
CA THR A 42 -12.21 28.69 14.14
C THR A 42 -10.80 29.25 14.05
N PHE A 43 -9.88 28.43 13.59
CA PHE A 43 -8.47 28.78 13.39
C PHE A 43 -8.07 28.57 11.94
N VAL A 44 -7.10 29.33 11.46
CA VAL A 44 -6.39 28.99 10.22
C VAL A 44 -5.22 28.08 10.57
N CYS A 45 -5.07 27.01 9.83
CA CYS A 45 -3.96 26.07 10.00
C CYS A 45 -3.24 25.81 8.69
N SER A 46 -1.93 25.57 8.77
CA SER A 46 -1.08 25.07 7.70
C SER A 46 -0.20 23.97 8.28
N ASP A 47 -0.05 22.84 7.58
CA ASP A 47 0.78 21.70 8.03
C ASP A 47 0.52 21.24 9.48
N GLU A 48 -0.76 21.27 9.90
CA GLU A 48 -1.22 20.90 11.26
C GLU A 48 -0.76 21.89 12.36
N GLU A 49 -0.31 23.08 11.98
CA GLU A 49 0.05 24.18 12.86
C GLU A 49 -0.93 25.36 12.69
N ILE A 50 -1.31 26.00 13.81
CA ILE A 50 -2.13 27.22 13.81
C ILE A 50 -1.23 28.36 13.33
N ILE A 51 -1.68 29.08 12.32
CA ILE A 51 -1.00 30.27 11.83
C ILE A 51 -1.76 31.53 12.23
N ALA A 52 -1.02 32.62 12.37
CA ALA A 52 -1.62 33.91 12.66
C ALA A 52 -2.48 34.39 11.48
N PRO A 53 -3.72 34.90 11.70
CA PRO A 53 -4.63 35.28 10.62
C PRO A 53 -4.02 36.26 9.60
N GLU A 54 -3.20 37.20 10.06
CA GLU A 54 -2.54 38.21 9.23
C GLU A 54 -1.47 37.62 8.29
N LYS A 55 -1.00 36.40 8.56
CA LYS A 55 -0.04 35.68 7.72
C LYS A 55 -0.71 34.72 6.74
N SER A 56 -2.02 34.51 6.84
CA SER A 56 -2.75 33.56 6.01
C SER A 56 -2.96 34.09 4.59
N LEU A 57 -2.41 33.37 3.62
CA LEU A 57 -2.67 33.66 2.22
C LEU A 57 -4.09 33.25 1.81
N LEU A 58 -4.67 32.24 2.47
CA LEU A 58 -6.06 31.84 2.28
C LEU A 58 -7.01 32.99 2.65
N LEU A 59 -6.83 33.64 3.79
CA LEU A 59 -7.66 34.77 4.21
C LEU A 59 -7.53 35.96 3.24
N SER A 60 -6.32 36.28 2.78
CA SER A 60 -6.11 37.31 1.75
C SER A 60 -6.90 36.99 0.48
N LYS A 61 -6.82 35.75 -0.01
CA LYS A 61 -7.54 35.29 -1.21
C LYS A 61 -9.05 35.27 -1.01
N VAL A 62 -9.54 34.92 0.18
CA VAL A 62 -10.97 35.01 0.52
C VAL A 62 -11.45 36.45 0.44
N HIS A 63 -10.67 37.40 0.99
CA HIS A 63 -10.99 38.83 0.92
C HIS A 63 -11.06 39.32 -0.53
N GLU A 64 -10.05 39.01 -1.35
CA GLU A 64 -10.01 39.34 -2.77
C GLU A 64 -11.19 38.75 -3.55
N ALA A 65 -11.51 37.47 -3.30
CA ALA A 65 -12.64 36.80 -3.94
C ALA A 65 -13.99 37.42 -3.57
N LYS A 66 -14.22 37.74 -2.29
CA LYS A 66 -15.44 38.46 -1.86
C LYS A 66 -15.52 39.83 -2.52
N LYS A 67 -14.41 40.56 -2.60
CA LYS A 67 -14.36 41.87 -3.27
C LYS A 67 -14.70 41.74 -4.76
N LEU A 68 -14.11 40.76 -5.44
CA LEU A 68 -14.34 40.48 -6.86
C LEU A 68 -15.83 40.17 -7.13
N ILE A 69 -16.43 39.29 -6.33
CA ILE A 69 -17.85 38.93 -6.42
C ILE A 69 -18.74 40.16 -6.16
N LYS A 70 -18.45 40.96 -5.13
CA LYS A 70 -19.23 42.17 -4.81
C LYS A 70 -19.16 43.22 -5.92
N GLN A 71 -17.98 43.44 -6.49
CA GLN A 71 -17.77 44.45 -7.54
C GLN A 71 -18.36 44.05 -8.90
N ASN A 72 -18.48 42.75 -9.17
CA ASN A 72 -18.93 42.22 -10.46
C ASN A 72 -20.14 41.30 -10.29
N SER A 73 -21.05 41.65 -9.39
CA SER A 73 -22.10 40.75 -8.91
C SER A 73 -23.06 40.26 -10.01
N THR A 74 -23.19 41.02 -11.10
CA THR A 74 -23.97 40.66 -12.29
C THR A 74 -23.32 39.56 -13.12
N PHE A 75 -21.98 39.47 -13.14
CA PHE A 75 -21.21 38.59 -14.03
C PHE A 75 -20.54 37.43 -13.29
N ILE A 76 -20.06 37.65 -12.07
CA ILE A 76 -19.28 36.68 -11.29
C ILE A 76 -20.16 36.12 -10.17
N ARG A 77 -20.74 34.95 -10.40
CA ARG A 77 -21.57 34.24 -9.40
C ARG A 77 -20.76 33.48 -8.37
N SER A 78 -19.53 33.12 -8.68
CA SER A 78 -18.68 32.37 -7.76
C SER A 78 -17.21 32.38 -8.14
N VAL A 79 -16.35 32.09 -7.16
CA VAL A 79 -14.91 31.89 -7.33
C VAL A 79 -14.54 30.52 -6.76
N ASP A 80 -13.97 29.66 -7.61
CA ASP A 80 -13.51 28.32 -7.21
C ASP A 80 -12.06 28.38 -6.71
N PHE A 81 -11.79 27.67 -5.61
CA PHE A 81 -10.46 27.52 -5.02
C PHE A 81 -9.89 26.16 -5.42
N LEU A 82 -9.61 26.01 -6.72
CA LEU A 82 -9.02 24.79 -7.27
C LEU A 82 -7.55 24.70 -6.83
N HIS A 83 -7.19 23.60 -6.15
CA HIS A 83 -5.81 23.27 -5.78
C HIS A 83 -5.16 24.36 -4.91
N ASN A 84 -5.58 24.45 -3.64
CA ASN A 84 -4.95 25.35 -2.69
C ASN A 84 -3.48 24.95 -2.48
N HIS A 85 -2.57 25.54 -3.27
CA HIS A 85 -1.13 25.26 -3.30
C HIS A 85 -0.43 25.55 -1.96
N HIS A 86 -1.12 26.20 -1.03
CA HIS A 86 -0.54 26.68 0.23
C HIS A 86 -0.81 25.77 1.42
N HIS A 87 -1.45 24.61 1.24
CA HIS A 87 -1.79 23.66 2.31
C HIS A 87 -2.58 24.26 3.50
N GLU A 88 -3.08 25.50 3.37
CA GLU A 88 -3.90 26.18 4.38
C GLU A 88 -5.35 25.68 4.35
N TYR A 89 -5.93 25.53 5.54
CA TYR A 89 -7.33 25.17 5.77
C TYR A 89 -7.81 25.79 7.09
N PHE A 90 -9.13 25.82 7.30
CA PHE A 90 -9.67 26.20 8.60
C PHE A 90 -9.89 24.97 9.46
N VAL A 91 -9.72 25.10 10.77
CA VAL A 91 -10.13 24.09 11.75
C VAL A 91 -11.15 24.73 12.68
N GLN A 92 -12.39 24.21 12.64
CA GLN A 92 -13.44 24.58 13.57
C GLN A 92 -13.46 23.58 14.73
N LEU A 93 -13.23 24.08 15.93
CA LEU A 93 -13.28 23.36 17.19
C LEU A 93 -14.57 23.68 17.92
N THR A 94 -15.37 22.67 18.24
CA THR A 94 -16.63 22.84 18.99
C THR A 94 -16.67 21.91 20.19
N TYR A 95 -16.97 22.46 21.36
CA TYR A 95 -17.28 21.69 22.58
C TYR A 95 -18.78 21.70 22.87
N ALA A 96 -19.34 20.57 23.27
CA ALA A 96 -20.73 20.48 23.72
C ALA A 96 -20.90 19.34 24.73
N LYS A 97 -21.78 19.55 25.72
CA LYS A 97 -22.40 18.47 26.50
C LYS A 97 -23.69 18.06 25.81
N ARG A 98 -23.91 16.75 25.66
CA ARG A 98 -25.03 16.18 24.91
C ARG A 98 -25.60 14.99 25.67
N HIS A 99 -26.84 14.63 25.38
CA HIS A 99 -27.48 13.42 25.90
C HIS A 99 -27.70 12.42 24.78
N ARG A 100 -27.63 11.12 25.09
CA ARG A 100 -27.95 10.06 24.13
C ARG A 100 -29.46 9.92 23.98
N PHE A 101 -29.90 9.53 22.80
CA PHE A 101 -31.29 9.10 22.60
C PHE A 101 -31.51 7.76 23.28
N THR A 102 -32.60 7.66 24.03
CA THR A 102 -33.16 6.43 24.58
C THR A 102 -34.28 5.92 23.68
N GLU A 103 -34.77 4.71 23.92
CA GLU A 103 -35.95 4.19 23.22
C GLU A 103 -37.21 5.02 23.54
N GLU A 104 -37.28 5.63 24.72
CA GLU A 104 -38.38 6.51 25.16
C GLU A 104 -38.37 7.84 24.37
N ASP A 105 -37.18 8.38 24.06
CA ASP A 105 -37.00 9.60 23.26
C ASP A 105 -37.38 9.42 21.77
N LEU A 106 -37.63 8.19 21.29
CA LEU A 106 -38.01 7.94 19.89
C LEU A 106 -39.48 8.24 19.60
N PHE A 107 -40.31 8.32 20.65
CA PHE A 107 -41.76 8.49 20.52
C PHE A 107 -42.24 9.92 20.81
N GLU A 108 -41.41 10.74 21.43
CA GLU A 108 -41.67 12.14 21.72
C GLU A 108 -40.65 13.03 20.98
N TRP A 109 -41.08 14.17 20.44
CA TRP A 109 -40.16 15.20 19.91
C TRP A 109 -39.49 15.97 21.07
N SER A 110 -39.05 15.24 22.09
CA SER A 110 -38.43 15.76 23.31
C SER A 110 -36.90 15.82 23.16
N ASP A 111 -36.28 16.63 24.01
CA ASP A 111 -34.82 16.62 24.14
C ASP A 111 -34.35 15.22 24.61
N PRO A 112 -33.20 14.72 24.13
CA PRO A 112 -32.71 13.42 24.53
C PRO A 112 -32.47 13.39 26.04
N THR A 113 -32.98 12.35 26.71
CA THR A 113 -32.92 12.21 28.18
C THR A 113 -31.91 11.16 28.64
N GLY A 114 -31.27 10.45 27.70
CA GLY A 114 -30.29 9.41 27.99
C GLY A 114 -28.99 9.94 28.56
N GLU A 115 -27.97 9.07 28.67
CA GLU A 115 -26.72 9.41 29.34
C GLU A 115 -26.03 10.66 28.76
N GLU A 116 -25.61 11.57 29.64
CA GLU A 116 -24.82 12.75 29.29
C GLU A 116 -23.40 12.34 28.87
N TYR A 117 -22.90 12.94 27.80
CA TYR A 117 -21.54 12.78 27.32
C TYR A 117 -20.95 14.13 26.89
N SER A 118 -19.65 14.28 27.10
CA SER A 118 -18.86 15.40 26.56
C SER A 118 -18.42 15.08 25.15
N CYS A 119 -18.59 16.05 24.25
CA CYS A 119 -18.20 15.94 22.84
C CYS A 119 -17.31 17.12 22.45
N LEU A 120 -16.12 16.81 21.93
CA LEU A 120 -15.22 17.78 21.30
C LEU A 120 -15.00 17.41 19.85
N THR A 121 -15.35 18.32 18.95
CA THR A 121 -15.32 18.06 17.51
C THR A 121 -14.33 18.99 16.84
N PHE A 122 -13.43 18.40 16.05
CA PHE A 122 -12.54 19.10 15.13
C PHE A 122 -13.06 18.90 13.71
N LYS A 123 -13.44 19.99 13.04
CA LYS A 123 -13.79 19.98 11.62
C LYS A 123 -12.71 20.66 10.81
N GLN A 124 -12.07 19.92 9.91
CA GLN A 124 -11.21 20.50 8.89
C GLN A 124 -12.09 21.03 7.76
N LEU A 125 -12.08 22.34 7.53
CA LEU A 125 -12.83 23.01 6.48
C LEU A 125 -11.86 23.42 5.36
N ILE A 126 -11.89 22.67 4.27
CA ILE A 126 -11.06 22.94 3.08
C ILE A 126 -11.93 23.73 2.11
N LEU A 127 -11.61 25.01 1.91
CA LEU A 127 -12.38 25.90 1.04
C LEU A 127 -12.32 25.41 -0.41
N GLY A 128 -13.50 25.12 -0.97
CA GLY A 128 -13.64 24.73 -2.36
C GLY A 128 -14.17 25.85 -3.24
N LYS A 129 -15.13 26.64 -2.74
CA LYS A 129 -15.81 27.67 -3.53
C LYS A 129 -16.40 28.77 -2.65
N ILE A 130 -16.39 29.99 -3.16
CA ILE A 130 -17.15 31.12 -2.62
C ILE A 130 -18.19 31.50 -3.67
N TYR A 131 -19.46 31.65 -3.29
CA TYR A 131 -20.54 31.92 -4.25
C TYR A 131 -21.57 32.90 -3.69
N GLN A 132 -22.32 33.51 -4.61
CA GLN A 132 -23.47 34.33 -4.26
C GLN A 132 -24.64 33.43 -3.87
N LYS A 133 -25.18 33.64 -2.68
CA LYS A 133 -26.40 32.97 -2.24
C LYS A 133 -27.59 33.59 -2.95
N THR A 134 -28.48 32.75 -3.47
CA THR A 134 -29.75 33.22 -4.04
C THR A 134 -30.66 33.65 -2.90
N VAL A 135 -30.85 34.96 -2.72
CA VAL A 135 -31.77 35.51 -1.72
C VAL A 135 -33.05 35.94 -2.42
N PHE A 136 -34.20 35.80 -1.75
CA PHE A 136 -35.50 36.24 -2.25
C PHE A 136 -35.60 37.78 -2.39
N GLU A 137 -34.72 38.52 -1.72
CA GLU A 137 -34.64 39.97 -1.82
C GLU A 137 -33.62 40.40 -2.89
N PRO A 138 -34.05 41.07 -3.98
CA PRO A 138 -33.20 41.34 -5.16
C PRO A 138 -32.03 42.30 -4.91
N ASN A 139 -31.99 43.00 -3.77
CA ASN A 139 -30.95 43.97 -3.43
C ASN A 139 -29.97 43.50 -2.36
N LEU A 140 -30.16 42.29 -1.78
CA LEU A 140 -29.26 41.75 -0.76
C LEU A 140 -28.31 40.72 -1.36
N LEU A 141 -27.04 41.11 -1.52
CA LEU A 141 -25.98 40.20 -1.97
C LEU A 141 -25.37 39.47 -0.77
N GLU A 142 -25.87 38.27 -0.47
CA GLU A 142 -25.24 37.36 0.48
C GLU A 142 -24.18 36.48 -0.21
N ILE A 143 -23.05 36.28 0.46
CA ILE A 143 -21.97 35.41 0.00
C ILE A 143 -21.87 34.22 0.95
N ASP A 144 -21.77 33.03 0.38
CA ASP A 144 -21.69 31.77 1.09
C ASP A 144 -20.49 30.94 0.64
N PHE A 145 -20.13 29.93 1.43
CA PHE A 145 -18.90 29.17 1.32
C PHE A 145 -19.18 27.68 1.19
N GLN A 146 -18.56 27.06 0.19
CA GLN A 146 -18.55 25.62 0.06
C GLN A 146 -17.23 25.06 0.59
N TYR A 147 -17.33 24.17 1.58
CA TYR A 147 -16.19 23.47 2.15
C TYR A 147 -16.26 21.97 1.87
N ARG A 148 -15.10 21.36 1.61
CA ARG A 148 -14.91 19.94 1.88
C ARG A 148 -14.59 19.77 3.37
N ILE A 149 -15.37 18.96 4.06
CA ILE A 149 -15.31 18.82 5.52
C ILE A 149 -14.82 17.42 5.90
N ASN A 150 -13.76 17.37 6.70
CA ASN A 150 -13.37 16.17 7.44
C ASN A 150 -13.65 16.41 8.93
N THR A 151 -14.09 15.38 9.66
CA THR A 151 -14.50 15.54 11.06
C THR A 151 -13.93 14.45 11.94
N HIS A 152 -13.23 14.86 13.00
CA HIS A 152 -12.85 14.00 14.12
C HIS A 152 -13.64 14.42 15.38
N SER A 153 -14.18 13.44 16.09
CA SER A 153 -14.99 13.65 17.29
C SER A 153 -14.44 12.82 18.45
N PHE A 154 -14.27 13.50 19.58
CA PHE A 154 -13.79 12.97 20.84
C PHE A 154 -15.00 12.89 21.75
N LEU A 155 -15.28 11.70 22.27
CA LEU A 155 -16.44 11.44 23.12
C LEU A 155 -15.96 10.90 24.47
N GLU A 156 -16.52 11.42 25.55
CA GLU A 156 -16.23 10.97 26.91
C GLU A 156 -17.53 10.84 27.70
N ASP A 157 -17.80 9.64 28.20
CA ASP A 157 -18.93 9.34 29.08
C ASP A 157 -18.60 8.27 30.12
N LYS A 158 -19.46 8.08 31.12
CA LYS A 158 -19.21 7.16 32.23
C LYS A 158 -19.28 5.70 31.78
N SER A 159 -20.22 5.36 30.90
CA SER A 159 -20.46 3.97 30.50
C SER A 159 -19.47 3.41 29.48
N ASN A 160 -19.00 4.24 28.53
CA ASN A 160 -18.12 3.84 27.42
C ASN A 160 -16.72 4.43 27.51
N GLY A 161 -16.48 5.33 28.46
CA GLY A 161 -15.19 6.00 28.64
C GLY A 161 -14.87 6.92 27.46
N PHE A 162 -13.60 6.90 27.04
CA PHE A 162 -13.08 7.82 26.03
C PHE A 162 -12.96 7.17 24.65
N THR A 163 -13.53 7.81 23.63
CA THR A 163 -13.59 7.35 22.24
C THR A 163 -13.16 8.45 21.28
N ILE A 164 -12.49 8.09 20.18
CA ILE A 164 -12.11 9.01 19.10
C ILE A 164 -12.60 8.45 17.76
N LEU A 165 -13.40 9.24 17.06
CA LEU A 165 -14.09 8.84 15.84
C LEU A 165 -13.76 9.76 14.67
N GLU A 166 -13.77 9.22 13.47
CA GLU A 166 -13.76 9.95 12.20
C GLU A 166 -15.10 9.77 11.49
N LYS A 167 -15.62 10.85 10.90
CA LYS A 167 -16.81 10.81 10.04
C LYS A 167 -16.42 10.55 8.58
N CYS A 168 -16.95 9.49 7.98
CA CYS A 168 -16.84 9.18 6.54
C CYS A 168 -18.22 8.83 5.97
N ASN A 169 -18.67 9.50 4.90
CA ASN A 169 -19.96 9.24 4.23
C ASN A 169 -21.14 9.08 5.21
N ASN A 170 -21.26 10.01 6.17
CA ASN A 170 -22.26 10.02 7.24
C ASN A 170 -22.19 8.91 8.29
N LYS A 171 -21.13 8.08 8.29
CA LYS A 171 -20.88 7.07 9.33
C LYS A 171 -19.65 7.46 10.15
N PHE A 172 -19.62 7.02 11.40
CA PHE A 172 -18.48 7.22 12.30
C PHE A 172 -17.68 5.92 12.42
N PHE A 173 -16.35 6.05 12.38
CA PHE A 173 -15.41 4.94 12.53
C PHE A 173 -14.34 5.29 13.55
N PRO A 174 -13.79 4.32 14.30
CA PRO A 174 -12.62 4.56 15.15
C PRO A 174 -11.48 5.19 14.34
N LEU A 175 -10.91 6.29 14.84
CA LEU A 175 -9.84 6.99 14.14
C LEU A 175 -8.56 6.13 14.08
N SER A 176 -8.07 5.89 12.86
CA SER A 176 -6.82 5.15 12.61
C SER A 176 -5.61 5.93 13.16
N GLY A 177 -4.66 5.22 13.77
CA GLY A 177 -3.44 5.81 14.34
C GLY A 177 -2.53 6.49 13.30
N GLY A 178 -2.62 6.09 12.02
CA GLY A 178 -1.87 6.73 10.93
C GLY A 178 -2.48 8.04 10.40
N LYS A 179 -3.59 8.52 10.98
CA LYS A 179 -4.22 9.80 10.63
C LYS A 179 -3.93 10.85 11.70
N SER A 180 -3.93 12.12 11.32
CA SER A 180 -3.84 13.24 12.26
C SER A 180 -4.99 13.18 13.29
N LEU A 181 -4.73 13.56 14.53
CA LEU A 181 -5.66 13.43 15.64
C LEU A 181 -6.71 14.57 15.65
N THR A 182 -6.30 15.79 15.32
CA THR A 182 -7.09 17.04 15.45
C THR A 182 -7.04 17.99 14.27
N TYR A 183 -6.20 17.70 13.26
CA TYR A 183 -5.85 18.64 12.17
C TYR A 183 -5.08 19.90 12.64
N MET A 184 -4.74 19.98 13.91
CA MET A 184 -3.85 21.01 14.50
C MET A 184 -2.83 20.36 15.44
N ASP A 185 -2.39 19.16 15.04
CA ASP A 185 -1.58 18.24 15.81
C ASP A 185 -0.27 18.87 16.30
N GLN A 186 0.43 19.63 15.45
CA GLN A 186 1.66 20.30 15.87
C GLN A 186 1.40 21.34 16.97
N SER A 187 0.30 22.10 16.84
CA SER A 187 -0.09 23.10 17.85
C SER A 187 -0.55 22.45 19.15
N CYS A 188 -1.31 21.37 19.07
CA CYS A 188 -1.83 20.65 20.23
C CYS A 188 -0.82 19.70 20.87
N MET A 189 0.36 19.47 20.26
CA MET A 189 1.38 18.57 20.77
C MET A 189 1.76 18.81 22.25
N PRO A 190 1.93 20.06 22.74
CA PRO A 190 2.20 20.30 24.15
C PRO A 190 1.04 19.88 25.08
N ILE A 191 -0.20 20.00 24.63
CA ILE A 191 -1.39 19.56 25.39
C ILE A 191 -1.40 18.04 25.43
N PHE A 192 -1.23 17.37 24.29
CA PHE A 192 -1.16 15.90 24.22
C PHE A 192 -0.02 15.32 25.06
N ARG A 193 1.12 16.00 25.13
CA ARG A 193 2.24 15.59 26.00
C ARG A 193 1.85 15.54 27.47
N GLN A 194 0.99 16.46 27.93
CA GLN A 194 0.48 16.48 29.31
C GLN A 194 -0.54 15.36 29.56
N VAL A 195 -1.34 15.01 28.54
CA VAL A 195 -2.29 13.89 28.62
C VAL A 195 -1.53 12.57 28.74
N ASN A 196 -0.66 12.29 27.77
CA ASN A 196 0.13 11.08 27.68
C ASN A 196 1.30 11.31 26.71
N PRO A 197 2.56 11.32 27.18
CA PRO A 197 3.74 11.52 26.34
C PRO A 197 3.84 10.53 25.16
N PHE A 198 3.27 9.33 25.31
CA PHE A 198 3.25 8.32 24.25
C PHE A 198 2.46 8.78 23.01
N ILE A 199 1.45 9.64 23.16
CA ILE A 199 0.69 10.20 22.03
C ILE A 199 1.65 10.95 21.09
N VAL A 200 2.57 11.74 21.65
CA VAL A 200 3.51 12.56 20.86
C VAL A 200 4.52 11.69 20.10
N GLU A 201 4.92 10.55 20.67
CA GLU A 201 5.71 9.55 19.94
C GLU A 201 4.91 9.00 18.75
N MET A 202 3.65 8.64 18.99
CA MET A 202 2.79 8.06 17.97
C MET A 202 2.37 9.03 16.86
N MET A 203 2.27 10.32 17.13
CA MET A 203 1.96 11.34 16.11
C MET A 203 3.05 11.40 15.01
N LYS A 204 4.26 10.93 15.31
CA LYS A 204 5.37 10.83 14.35
C LYS A 204 5.28 9.57 13.48
N GLU A 205 4.56 8.55 13.92
CA GLU A 205 4.38 7.30 13.19
C GLU A 205 3.15 7.39 12.28
N LYS A 206 3.35 7.80 11.02
CA LYS A 206 2.28 7.95 10.02
C LYS A 206 1.97 6.65 9.25
N ASP A 207 2.58 5.55 9.65
CA ASP A 207 2.42 4.24 9.01
C ASP A 207 0.97 3.74 9.16
N GLN A 208 0.40 3.16 8.10
CA GLN A 208 -0.97 2.65 8.14
C GLN A 208 -1.07 1.27 8.82
N ILE A 209 -0.68 1.20 10.08
CA ILE A 209 -0.73 -0.02 10.89
C ILE A 209 -2.12 -0.19 11.55
N PRO A 210 -2.55 -1.42 11.92
CA PRO A 210 -3.92 -1.69 12.35
C PRO A 210 -4.17 -1.26 13.80
N PHE A 211 -3.77 -0.05 14.18
CA PHE A 211 -3.97 0.54 15.51
C PHE A 211 -4.87 1.76 15.42
N THR A 212 -5.67 2.01 16.45
CA THR A 212 -6.52 3.21 16.55
C THR A 212 -5.97 4.17 17.59
N TRP A 213 -6.34 5.45 17.50
CA TRP A 213 -5.97 6.43 18.52
C TRP A 213 -6.54 6.12 19.90
N ILE A 214 -7.68 5.44 19.98
CA ILE A 214 -8.26 4.99 21.25
C ILE A 214 -7.29 4.03 21.96
N GLU A 215 -6.76 3.05 21.23
CA GLU A 215 -5.79 2.09 21.77
C GLU A 215 -4.49 2.79 22.21
N ILE A 216 -4.03 3.77 21.42
CA ILE A 216 -2.80 4.52 21.69
C ILE A 216 -2.95 5.37 22.95
N VAL A 217 -4.03 6.14 23.07
CA VAL A 217 -4.26 7.05 24.22
C VAL A 217 -4.33 6.26 25.53
N GLN A 218 -4.90 5.06 25.50
CA GLN A 218 -5.02 4.17 26.67
C GLN A 218 -3.73 3.42 27.01
N ALA A 219 -2.71 3.45 26.15
CA ALA A 219 -1.45 2.74 26.34
C ALA A 219 -0.35 3.65 26.91
N ARG A 220 0.53 3.10 27.74
CA ARG A 220 1.66 3.86 28.31
C ARG A 220 2.87 3.98 27.38
N ASN A 221 3.03 3.02 26.46
CA ASN A 221 4.12 2.92 25.48
C ASN A 221 3.78 1.79 24.49
N LYS A 222 4.64 1.58 23.48
CA LYS A 222 4.48 0.53 22.46
C LYS A 222 4.34 -0.87 23.06
N TYR A 223 5.12 -1.19 24.09
CA TYR A 223 5.03 -2.50 24.78
C TYR A 223 3.66 -2.72 25.42
N ASP A 224 3.17 -1.74 26.19
CA ASP A 224 1.85 -1.79 26.84
C ASP A 224 0.72 -1.87 25.78
N LEU A 225 0.83 -1.09 24.70
CA LEU A 225 -0.09 -1.11 23.55
C LEU A 225 -0.18 -2.51 22.91
N LEU A 226 0.96 -3.11 22.60
CA LEU A 226 1.05 -4.42 21.95
C LEU A 226 0.51 -5.54 22.85
N CYS A 227 0.85 -5.52 24.15
CA CYS A 227 0.36 -6.52 25.10
C CYS A 227 -1.16 -6.45 25.28
N LYS A 228 -1.74 -5.23 25.32
CA LYS A 228 -3.20 -5.04 25.38
C LYS A 228 -3.91 -5.54 24.12
N LYS A 229 -3.36 -5.22 22.95
CA LYS A 229 -3.97 -5.58 21.65
C LYS A 229 -3.83 -7.06 21.31
N TYR A 230 -2.70 -7.67 21.68
CA TYR A 230 -2.39 -9.06 21.36
C TYR A 230 -2.05 -9.85 22.63
N PRO A 231 -3.03 -10.11 23.51
CA PRO A 231 -2.80 -10.69 24.84
C PRO A 231 -2.23 -12.12 24.80
N LYS A 232 -2.38 -12.83 23.68
CA LYS A 232 -1.86 -14.19 23.48
C LYS A 232 -0.43 -14.23 22.93
N GLN A 233 0.17 -13.08 22.65
CA GLN A 233 1.52 -12.99 22.09
C GLN A 233 2.51 -12.45 23.12
N TYR A 234 3.73 -12.99 23.09
CA TYR A 234 4.82 -12.49 23.92
C TYR A 234 5.56 -11.37 23.20
N PHE A 235 5.72 -10.25 23.89
CA PHE A 235 6.58 -9.14 23.46
C PHE A 235 7.68 -8.94 24.49
N SER A 236 8.83 -8.44 24.04
CA SER A 236 9.87 -7.93 24.94
C SER A 236 9.77 -6.41 25.04
N LYS A 237 10.33 -5.81 26.10
CA LYS A 237 10.39 -4.33 26.25
C LYS A 237 11.20 -3.64 25.14
N LYS A 238 11.96 -4.38 24.34
CA LYS A 238 12.75 -3.83 23.22
C LYS A 238 11.88 -3.21 22.13
N VAL A 239 10.61 -3.60 22.03
CA VAL A 239 9.65 -2.99 21.07
C VAL A 239 9.51 -1.48 21.24
N ASN A 240 9.87 -0.92 22.40
CA ASN A 240 9.88 0.52 22.61
C ASN A 240 11.03 1.23 21.87
N LYS A 241 12.08 0.52 21.43
CA LYS A 241 13.28 1.11 20.82
C LYS A 241 13.16 1.41 19.33
N TYR A 242 12.17 0.83 18.65
CA TYR A 242 12.01 0.94 17.20
C TYR A 242 10.54 1.24 16.84
N PRO A 243 10.25 1.75 15.63
CA PRO A 243 8.87 2.08 15.23
C PRO A 243 7.90 0.90 15.35
N LEU A 244 6.60 1.12 15.61
CA LEU A 244 5.62 0.02 15.69
C LEU A 244 5.55 -0.80 14.40
N ARG A 245 5.78 -0.17 13.24
CA ARG A 245 5.81 -0.86 11.95
C ARG A 245 6.79 -2.03 11.93
N TYR A 246 7.89 -1.95 12.68
CA TYR A 246 8.88 -3.04 12.79
C TYR A 246 8.31 -4.23 13.56
N THR A 247 7.64 -3.97 14.70
CA THR A 247 6.98 -5.06 15.44
C THR A 247 5.90 -5.72 14.58
N TYR A 248 5.12 -4.91 13.88
CA TYR A 248 4.09 -5.41 12.98
C TYR A 248 4.68 -6.26 11.84
N ALA A 249 5.77 -5.80 11.21
CA ALA A 249 6.49 -6.55 10.19
C ALA A 249 7.00 -7.90 10.70
N LEU A 250 7.64 -7.92 11.88
CA LEU A 250 8.16 -9.14 12.50
C LEU A 250 7.04 -10.17 12.76
N GLN A 251 5.88 -9.73 13.26
CA GLN A 251 4.71 -10.61 13.44
C GLN A 251 4.24 -11.25 12.12
N LYS A 252 4.28 -10.51 11.01
CA LYS A 252 3.87 -11.02 9.69
C LYS A 252 4.90 -11.95 9.06
N ILE A 253 6.18 -11.69 9.29
CA ILE A 253 7.28 -12.49 8.75
C ILE A 253 7.47 -13.79 9.53
N GLN A 254 7.28 -13.81 10.85
CA GLN A 254 7.49 -14.98 11.71
C GLN A 254 6.85 -16.29 11.17
N PRO A 255 5.59 -16.32 10.70
CA PRO A 255 4.99 -17.54 10.14
C PRO A 255 5.56 -17.94 8.77
N ARG A 256 6.47 -17.18 8.15
CA ARG A 256 6.99 -17.42 6.80
C ARG A 256 8.47 -17.79 6.74
N VAL A 257 9.23 -17.53 7.78
CA VAL A 257 10.68 -17.82 7.85
C VAL A 257 10.98 -18.89 8.90
N SER A 258 12.17 -19.49 8.83
CA SER A 258 12.60 -20.40 9.89
C SER A 258 12.89 -19.64 11.18
N GLU A 259 12.89 -20.33 12.32
CA GLU A 259 13.23 -19.73 13.62
C GLU A 259 14.63 -19.10 13.61
N LYS A 260 15.60 -19.78 12.97
CA LYS A 260 16.96 -19.25 12.80
C LYS A 260 16.97 -17.97 11.99
N GLN A 261 16.23 -17.93 10.88
CA GLN A 261 16.15 -16.73 10.04
C GLN A 261 15.38 -15.59 10.73
N PHE A 262 14.33 -15.90 11.49
CA PHE A 262 13.59 -14.92 12.28
C PHE A 262 14.47 -14.23 13.31
N ARG A 263 15.33 -14.99 14.01
CA ARG A 263 16.32 -14.43 14.95
C ARG A 263 17.32 -13.51 14.26
N ARG A 264 17.78 -13.85 13.06
CA ARG A 264 18.66 -12.98 12.26
C ARG A 264 17.98 -11.66 11.92
N ILE A 265 16.74 -11.70 11.42
CA ILE A 265 15.97 -10.49 11.07
C ILE A 265 15.74 -9.62 12.32
N SER A 266 15.33 -10.26 13.42
CA SER A 266 15.09 -9.56 14.70
C SER A 266 16.36 -8.91 15.24
N ALA A 267 17.51 -9.59 15.15
CA ALA A 267 18.79 -9.01 15.55
C ALA A 267 19.18 -7.81 14.67
N SER A 268 18.95 -7.86 13.36
CA SER A 268 19.20 -6.72 12.46
C SER A 268 18.34 -5.51 12.84
N VAL A 269 17.06 -5.73 13.14
CA VAL A 269 16.15 -4.69 13.68
C VAL A 269 16.65 -4.09 14.99
N GLU A 270 17.25 -4.89 15.87
CA GLU A 270 17.76 -4.39 17.16
C GLU A 270 19.08 -3.63 17.05
N GLN A 271 19.93 -3.96 16.07
CA GLN A 271 21.28 -3.40 15.89
C GLN A 271 21.32 -2.10 15.08
N ASN A 272 20.18 -1.71 14.47
CA ASN A 272 19.93 -0.56 13.58
C ASN A 272 21.09 0.41 13.27
N LYS A 273 21.51 0.39 11.99
CA LYS A 273 22.13 1.53 11.30
C LYS A 273 21.22 2.10 10.19
N ASP A 274 20.45 1.26 9.49
CA ASP A 274 19.62 1.65 8.33
C ASP A 274 18.13 1.26 8.51
N ASP A 275 17.22 1.90 7.78
CA ASP A 275 15.77 1.58 7.83
C ASP A 275 15.45 0.29 7.06
N ILE A 276 15.28 -0.82 7.80
CA ILE A 276 15.03 -2.16 7.23
C ILE A 276 13.61 -2.29 6.67
N PHE A 277 12.64 -1.61 7.28
CA PHE A 277 11.22 -1.67 6.88
C PHE A 277 10.71 -0.24 6.68
N PRO A 278 10.97 0.36 5.51
CA PRO A 278 10.66 1.76 5.28
C PRO A 278 9.14 1.99 5.17
N SER A 279 8.68 3.20 5.51
CA SER A 279 7.24 3.53 5.65
C SER A 279 6.43 3.26 4.38
N GLU A 280 7.05 3.38 3.21
CA GLU A 280 6.46 3.15 1.89
C GLU A 280 5.86 1.75 1.76
N VAL A 281 6.47 0.75 2.39
CA VAL A 281 5.97 -0.64 2.40
C VAL A 281 4.60 -0.73 3.10
N PHE A 282 4.30 0.20 4.01
CA PHE A 282 3.07 0.23 4.80
C PHE A 282 1.99 1.16 4.22
N HIS A 283 2.33 1.98 3.21
CA HIS A 283 1.41 2.93 2.58
C HIS A 283 0.43 2.28 1.58
N GLY A 284 0.64 1.03 1.17
CA GLY A 284 -0.20 0.30 0.21
C GLY A 284 -0.67 -1.10 0.65
N GLY A 285 -1.64 -1.66 -0.10
CA GLY A 285 -1.94 -3.10 -0.15
C GLY A 285 -2.73 -3.74 1.01
N ARG A 286 -3.16 -4.99 0.78
CA ARG A 286 -3.83 -5.86 1.78
C ARG A 286 -2.77 -6.38 2.75
N LYS A 287 -2.59 -5.74 3.91
CA LYS A 287 -1.56 -6.05 4.95
C LYS A 287 -1.57 -7.48 5.54
N ASN A 288 -2.48 -8.34 5.06
CA ASN A 288 -2.58 -9.76 5.38
C ASN A 288 -2.25 -10.67 4.18
N SER A 289 -1.79 -10.11 3.05
CA SER A 289 -1.52 -10.85 1.83
C SER A 289 -0.12 -11.47 1.81
N LYS A 290 0.11 -12.39 0.87
CA LYS A 290 1.44 -12.97 0.64
C LYS A 290 2.41 -11.90 0.15
N GLU A 291 1.93 -11.00 -0.70
CA GLU A 291 2.67 -9.92 -1.34
C GLU A 291 3.24 -8.98 -0.28
N PHE A 292 2.45 -8.58 0.73
CA PHE A 292 2.97 -7.76 1.83
C PHE A 292 4.13 -8.42 2.57
N CYS A 293 4.04 -9.73 2.83
CA CYS A 293 5.15 -10.46 3.45
C CYS A 293 6.38 -10.56 2.53
N ILE A 294 6.17 -10.66 1.21
CA ILE A 294 7.24 -10.64 0.22
C ILE A 294 7.93 -9.27 0.24
N ASP A 295 7.18 -8.17 0.24
CA ASP A 295 7.74 -6.81 0.25
C ASP A 295 8.64 -6.56 1.46
N LEU A 296 8.20 -7.00 2.65
CA LEU A 296 9.01 -6.91 3.88
C LEU A 296 10.31 -7.73 3.78
N LEU A 297 10.24 -8.94 3.23
CA LEU A 297 11.42 -9.80 3.07
C LEU A 297 12.37 -9.29 1.99
N VAL A 298 11.84 -8.72 0.91
CA VAL A 298 12.64 -8.04 -0.13
C VAL A 298 13.40 -6.87 0.48
N SER A 299 12.70 -6.01 1.23
CA SER A 299 13.32 -4.89 1.95
C SER A 299 14.46 -5.35 2.87
N TYR A 300 14.21 -6.38 3.68
CA TYR A 300 15.26 -6.96 4.54
C TYR A 300 16.48 -7.47 3.76
N VAL A 301 16.28 -8.24 2.69
CA VAL A 301 17.38 -8.80 1.91
C VAL A 301 18.18 -7.70 1.22
N SER A 302 17.51 -6.72 0.63
CA SER A 302 18.17 -5.58 -0.03
C SER A 302 18.99 -4.75 0.96
N THR A 303 18.42 -4.39 2.11
CA THR A 303 19.09 -3.51 3.09
C THR A 303 20.17 -4.23 3.89
N VAL A 304 20.00 -5.52 4.20
CA VAL A 304 20.87 -6.21 5.18
C VAL A 304 21.81 -7.23 4.55
N ILE A 305 21.39 -7.91 3.49
CA ILE A 305 22.16 -9.02 2.91
C ILE A 305 22.93 -8.56 1.68
N LEU A 306 22.27 -7.83 0.77
CA LEU A 306 22.83 -7.45 -0.53
C LEU A 306 23.27 -5.99 -0.60
N SER A 307 23.27 -5.24 0.52
CA SER A 307 23.61 -3.80 0.52
C SER A 307 24.95 -3.50 -0.15
N LYS A 308 25.97 -4.34 0.08
CA LYS A 308 27.29 -4.18 -0.55
C LYS A 308 27.28 -4.39 -2.07
N ASP A 309 26.56 -5.41 -2.55
CA ASP A 309 26.43 -5.65 -3.99
C ASP A 309 25.67 -4.50 -4.67
N ILE A 310 24.84 -3.76 -3.92
CA ILE A 310 24.04 -2.64 -4.39
C ILE A 310 24.87 -1.35 -4.45
N GLU A 311 25.83 -1.15 -3.53
CA GLU A 311 26.68 0.05 -3.47
C GLU A 311 27.76 0.12 -4.56
N GLU A 312 28.10 -1.00 -5.21
CA GLU A 312 29.22 -1.10 -6.17
C GLU A 312 28.85 -0.78 -7.64
N GLU A 313 27.59 -0.49 -7.95
CA GLU A 313 27.09 -0.35 -9.35
C GLU A 313 26.86 1.11 -9.78
N GLU A 314 27.17 1.44 -11.04
CA GLU A 314 26.86 2.76 -11.66
C GLU A 314 25.35 2.97 -11.81
N TYR A 315 24.85 4.22 -11.71
CA TYR A 315 23.41 4.54 -11.56
C TYR A 315 22.45 3.90 -12.59
N ASP A 316 22.80 3.86 -13.87
CA ASP A 316 21.95 3.26 -14.92
C ASP A 316 21.98 1.73 -14.89
N VAL A 317 23.14 1.14 -14.57
CA VAL A 317 23.30 -0.31 -14.37
C VAL A 317 22.61 -0.74 -13.08
N PHE A 318 22.71 0.08 -12.03
CA PHE A 318 22.11 -0.09 -10.71
C PHE A 318 20.60 -0.28 -10.77
N THR A 319 19.88 0.52 -11.56
CA THR A 319 18.41 0.40 -11.66
C THR A 319 18.00 -0.93 -12.32
N ALA A 320 18.69 -1.32 -13.39
CA ALA A 320 18.45 -2.59 -14.06
C ALA A 320 18.85 -3.80 -13.18
N PHE A 321 20.01 -3.70 -12.52
CA PHE A 321 20.54 -4.66 -11.57
C PHE A 321 19.55 -4.90 -10.43
N LEU A 322 19.12 -3.84 -9.74
CA LEU A 322 18.16 -3.93 -8.64
C LEU A 322 16.84 -4.58 -9.07
N SER A 323 16.29 -4.15 -10.21
CA SER A 323 15.05 -4.72 -10.75
C SER A 323 15.20 -6.22 -11.02
N HIS A 324 16.32 -6.64 -11.62
CA HIS A 324 16.59 -8.05 -11.90
C HIS A 324 16.61 -8.91 -10.63
N TYR A 325 17.41 -8.55 -9.62
CA TYR A 325 17.50 -9.34 -8.40
C TYR A 325 16.25 -9.28 -7.54
N GLN A 326 15.53 -8.14 -7.53
CA GLN A 326 14.23 -8.06 -6.87
C GLN A 326 13.23 -9.03 -7.52
N ASN A 327 13.22 -9.16 -8.84
CA ASN A 327 12.37 -10.15 -9.52
C ASN A 327 12.73 -11.58 -9.12
N ILE A 328 14.02 -11.94 -9.14
CA ILE A 328 14.49 -13.27 -8.73
C ILE A 328 14.13 -13.56 -7.27
N LEU A 329 14.33 -12.59 -6.38
CA LEU A 329 14.00 -12.73 -4.96
C LEU A 329 12.50 -12.89 -4.74
N ARG A 330 11.68 -12.09 -5.42
CA ARG A 330 10.21 -12.21 -5.37
C ARG A 330 9.75 -13.57 -5.85
N ASP A 331 10.30 -14.08 -6.94
CA ASP A 331 9.99 -15.41 -7.47
C ASP A 331 10.41 -16.51 -6.49
N TYR A 332 11.61 -16.42 -5.92
CA TYR A 332 12.09 -17.31 -4.87
C TYR A 332 11.15 -17.35 -3.66
N LEU A 333 10.73 -16.18 -3.16
CA LEU A 333 9.82 -16.08 -2.02
C LEU A 333 8.42 -16.62 -2.34
N PHE A 334 7.90 -16.29 -3.53
CA PHE A 334 6.61 -16.79 -4.01
C PHE A 334 6.61 -18.32 -4.08
N MET A 335 7.61 -18.92 -4.73
CA MET A 335 7.74 -20.37 -4.82
C MET A 335 7.87 -21.01 -3.44
N SER A 336 8.66 -20.42 -2.54
CA SER A 336 8.81 -20.91 -1.15
C SER A 336 7.45 -20.93 -0.43
N PHE A 337 6.65 -19.88 -0.59
CA PHE A 337 5.31 -19.80 0.01
C PHE A 337 4.32 -20.80 -0.61
N GLU A 338 4.39 -21.04 -1.92
CA GLU A 338 3.57 -22.05 -2.61
C GLU A 338 3.94 -23.48 -2.20
N LEU A 339 5.24 -23.73 -1.95
CA LEU A 339 5.73 -24.98 -1.39
C LEU A 339 5.38 -25.14 0.09
N LYS A 340 4.91 -24.07 0.75
CA LYS A 340 4.68 -23.97 2.20
C LYS A 340 5.97 -24.21 3.01
N GLU A 341 7.11 -23.83 2.45
CA GLU A 341 8.42 -23.96 3.09
C GLU A 341 8.79 -22.67 3.80
N LYS A 342 9.40 -22.83 4.96
CA LYS A 342 9.94 -21.70 5.73
C LYS A 342 11.20 -21.20 5.04
N VAL A 343 11.25 -19.91 4.78
CA VAL A 343 12.36 -19.26 4.07
C VAL A 343 13.60 -19.16 4.97
N GLU A 344 14.77 -19.47 4.40
CA GLU A 344 16.09 -19.20 4.95
C GLU A 344 17.00 -18.55 3.90
N PHE A 345 17.60 -17.41 4.22
CA PHE A 345 18.52 -16.72 3.32
C PHE A 345 19.95 -17.19 3.55
N ASN A 346 20.33 -18.26 2.87
CA ASN A 346 21.66 -18.87 2.93
C ASN A 346 22.59 -18.37 1.80
N PHE A 347 22.44 -17.10 1.44
CA PHE A 347 23.30 -16.39 0.50
C PHE A 347 23.75 -15.06 1.09
N ARG A 348 24.83 -14.51 0.54
CA ARG A 348 25.39 -13.19 0.90
C ARG A 348 25.65 -12.31 -0.32
N THR A 349 25.40 -12.84 -1.51
CA THR A 349 25.63 -12.14 -2.77
C THR A 349 24.50 -12.42 -3.75
N ALA A 350 24.36 -11.56 -4.75
CA ALA A 350 23.37 -11.63 -5.80
C ALA A 350 23.49 -12.94 -6.61
N LYS A 351 24.70 -13.36 -6.96
CA LYS A 351 24.98 -14.69 -7.55
C LYS A 351 24.59 -15.85 -6.63
N GLY A 352 24.70 -15.67 -5.31
CA GLY A 352 24.26 -16.65 -4.33
C GLY A 352 22.73 -16.80 -4.30
N LEU A 353 22.01 -15.69 -4.46
CA LEU A 353 20.55 -15.68 -4.61
C LEU A 353 20.12 -16.46 -5.86
N GLU A 354 20.72 -16.20 -7.03
CA GLU A 354 20.44 -16.93 -8.28
C GLU A 354 20.58 -18.45 -8.13
N ARG A 355 21.70 -18.91 -7.55
CA ARG A 355 21.93 -20.34 -7.31
C ARG A 355 20.87 -20.95 -6.39
N THR A 356 20.50 -20.22 -5.33
CA THR A 356 19.47 -20.65 -4.37
C THR A 356 18.10 -20.71 -5.04
N HIS A 357 17.79 -19.71 -5.85
CA HIS A 357 16.58 -19.64 -6.67
C HIS A 357 16.49 -20.83 -7.62
N ASP A 358 17.52 -21.13 -8.40
CA ASP A 358 17.51 -22.21 -9.40
C ASP A 358 17.28 -23.60 -8.78
N LEU A 359 17.87 -23.84 -7.61
CA LEU A 359 17.62 -25.06 -6.85
C LEU A 359 16.14 -25.16 -6.41
N LEU A 360 15.56 -24.04 -5.98
CA LEU A 360 14.15 -23.98 -5.60
C LEU A 360 13.23 -24.16 -6.82
N VAL A 361 13.55 -23.55 -7.96
CA VAL A 361 12.81 -23.73 -9.23
C VAL A 361 12.72 -25.20 -9.59
N ARG A 362 13.84 -25.93 -9.55
CA ARG A 362 13.85 -27.39 -9.83
C ARG A 362 12.89 -28.14 -8.91
N LYS A 363 12.96 -27.86 -7.60
CA LYS A 363 12.08 -28.49 -6.60
C LYS A 363 10.61 -28.13 -6.79
N TYR A 364 10.32 -26.85 -7.02
CA TYR A 364 8.99 -26.32 -7.29
C TYR A 364 8.37 -26.98 -8.52
N ASN A 365 9.16 -27.06 -9.59
CA ASN A 365 8.75 -27.69 -10.82
C ASN A 365 8.47 -29.18 -10.60
N LEU A 366 9.35 -29.93 -9.93
CA LEU A 366 9.11 -31.33 -9.61
C LEU A 366 7.80 -31.54 -8.82
N GLN A 367 7.49 -30.69 -7.84
CA GLN A 367 6.24 -30.80 -7.09
C GLN A 367 5.02 -30.44 -7.94
N LYS A 368 5.10 -29.39 -8.77
CA LYS A 368 4.04 -29.06 -9.74
C LYS A 368 3.81 -30.19 -10.73
N ALA A 369 4.87 -30.79 -11.28
CA ALA A 369 4.79 -31.91 -12.20
C ALA A 369 4.10 -33.14 -11.57
N LYS A 370 4.30 -33.39 -10.27
CA LYS A 370 3.59 -34.45 -9.52
C LYS A 370 2.08 -34.19 -9.38
N ARG A 371 1.69 -32.91 -9.26
CA ARG A 371 0.29 -32.49 -9.11
C ARG A 371 -0.41 -32.22 -10.44
N LEU A 372 0.34 -32.10 -11.52
CA LEU A 372 -0.17 -31.84 -12.85
C LEU A 372 -1.06 -33.01 -13.28
N LYS A 373 -2.31 -32.73 -13.62
CA LYS A 373 -3.14 -33.71 -14.34
C LYS A 373 -2.49 -33.96 -15.69
N ASP A 374 -2.06 -35.19 -15.93
CA ASP A 374 -1.45 -35.56 -17.20
C ASP A 374 -2.55 -35.64 -18.26
N PHE A 375 -2.40 -34.86 -19.33
CA PHE A 375 -3.29 -34.92 -20.48
C PHE A 375 -2.51 -34.75 -21.78
N LYS A 376 -3.04 -35.37 -22.84
CA LYS A 376 -2.49 -35.26 -24.18
C LYS A 376 -2.70 -33.85 -24.73
N LEU A 377 -1.61 -33.25 -25.22
CA LEU A 377 -1.66 -31.99 -25.94
C LEU A 377 -2.46 -32.18 -27.24
N LYS A 378 -3.31 -31.20 -27.59
CA LYS A 378 -4.14 -31.26 -28.79
C LYS A 378 -3.26 -31.37 -30.04
N GLN A 379 -3.47 -32.43 -30.82
CA GLN A 379 -2.68 -32.74 -32.00
C GLN A 379 -3.40 -32.23 -33.25
N HIS A 380 -3.16 -30.97 -33.62
CA HIS A 380 -3.82 -30.35 -34.77
C HIS A 380 -3.41 -30.99 -36.10
N GLU A 381 -4.40 -31.23 -36.97
CA GLU A 381 -4.21 -31.94 -38.24
C GLU A 381 -3.24 -31.24 -39.19
N LYS A 382 -3.17 -29.91 -39.11
CA LYS A 382 -2.28 -29.10 -39.95
C LYS A 382 -0.79 -29.42 -39.75
N TYR A 383 -0.41 -30.14 -38.69
CA TYR A 383 0.94 -30.63 -38.44
C TYR A 383 1.12 -32.13 -38.74
N ASN A 384 0.13 -32.83 -39.29
CA ASN A 384 0.21 -34.28 -39.52
C ASN A 384 1.38 -34.68 -40.43
N ARG A 385 1.60 -33.93 -41.53
CA ARG A 385 2.74 -34.17 -42.43
C ARG A 385 4.07 -33.93 -41.73
N LEU A 386 4.17 -32.85 -40.95
CA LEU A 386 5.38 -32.56 -40.15
C LEU A 386 5.68 -33.72 -39.19
N LYS A 387 4.67 -34.19 -38.45
CA LYS A 387 4.80 -35.32 -37.53
C LYS A 387 5.23 -36.60 -38.25
N GLN A 388 4.67 -36.90 -39.42
CA GLN A 388 5.03 -38.09 -40.19
C GLN A 388 6.47 -38.03 -40.71
N HIS A 389 6.94 -36.85 -41.11
CA HIS A 389 8.31 -36.68 -41.60
C HIS A 389 9.32 -36.73 -40.45
N LEU A 390 9.18 -35.87 -39.44
CA LEU A 390 10.14 -35.77 -38.34
C LEU A 390 10.20 -37.04 -37.49
N LYS A 391 9.11 -37.82 -37.37
CA LYS A 391 9.16 -39.14 -36.69
C LYS A 391 10.07 -40.16 -37.36
N LYS A 392 10.44 -39.97 -38.64
CA LYS A 392 11.41 -40.85 -39.32
C LYS A 392 12.85 -40.55 -38.89
N ASN A 393 13.09 -39.36 -38.37
CA ASN A 393 14.40 -38.94 -37.89
C ASN A 393 14.51 -39.24 -36.38
N PRO A 394 15.41 -40.14 -35.95
CA PRO A 394 15.51 -40.56 -34.55
C PRO A 394 15.95 -39.43 -33.62
N CYS A 395 16.54 -38.35 -34.15
CA CYS A 395 16.95 -37.20 -33.36
C CYS A 395 15.75 -36.39 -32.85
N PHE A 396 14.57 -36.54 -33.45
CA PHE A 396 13.39 -35.74 -33.11
C PHE A 396 12.36 -36.52 -32.27
N THR A 397 12.08 -36.01 -31.07
CA THR A 397 11.02 -36.55 -30.19
C THR A 397 9.92 -35.51 -29.97
N LEU A 398 8.70 -35.83 -30.41
CA LEU A 398 7.54 -34.96 -30.20
C LEU A 398 7.12 -34.93 -28.73
N ILE A 399 6.90 -33.74 -28.18
CA ILE A 399 6.26 -33.56 -26.88
C ILE A 399 4.74 -33.76 -27.04
N LYS A 400 4.19 -34.76 -26.36
CA LYS A 400 2.80 -35.22 -26.53
C LYS A 400 1.90 -34.88 -25.36
N THR A 401 2.44 -34.68 -24.16
CA THR A 401 1.65 -34.37 -22.98
C THR A 401 2.05 -33.05 -22.33
N ASN A 402 1.13 -32.45 -21.60
CA ASN A 402 1.42 -31.25 -20.80
C ASN A 402 2.51 -31.52 -19.76
N LYS A 403 2.57 -32.74 -19.21
CA LYS A 403 3.59 -33.16 -18.26
C LYS A 403 4.97 -33.26 -18.90
N GLU A 404 5.08 -33.82 -20.10
CA GLU A 404 6.33 -33.84 -20.87
C GLU A 404 6.81 -32.43 -21.22
N LEU A 405 5.90 -31.54 -21.61
CA LEU A 405 6.20 -30.13 -21.91
C LEU A 405 6.72 -29.40 -20.67
N PHE A 406 6.08 -29.66 -19.53
CA PHE A 406 6.47 -29.09 -18.25
C PHE A 406 7.87 -29.56 -17.82
N LEU A 407 8.12 -30.87 -17.91
CA LEU A 407 9.42 -31.47 -17.58
C LEU A 407 10.53 -31.02 -18.53
N GLU A 408 10.22 -30.81 -19.81
CA GLU A 408 11.20 -30.27 -20.76
C GLU A 408 11.65 -28.88 -20.37
N GLY A 409 10.73 -27.96 -20.07
CA GLY A 409 11.09 -26.61 -19.61
C GLY A 409 11.92 -26.64 -18.30
N ALA A 410 11.57 -27.55 -17.39
CA ALA A 410 12.33 -27.74 -16.15
C ALA A 410 13.74 -28.29 -16.38
N ASN A 411 13.91 -29.27 -17.29
CA ASN A 411 15.20 -29.90 -17.57
C ASN A 411 16.13 -28.99 -18.38
N MET A 412 15.55 -28.27 -19.35
CA MET A 412 16.27 -27.37 -20.24
C MET A 412 16.46 -25.96 -19.66
N HIS A 413 15.90 -25.69 -18.48
CA HIS A 413 16.01 -24.40 -17.80
C HIS A 413 15.50 -23.22 -18.66
N HIS A 414 14.40 -23.42 -19.39
CA HIS A 414 13.73 -22.37 -20.15
C HIS A 414 12.20 -22.51 -20.08
N CYS A 415 11.48 -21.42 -20.37
CA CYS A 415 10.05 -21.30 -20.11
C CYS A 415 9.14 -21.97 -21.16
N VAL A 416 9.48 -23.16 -21.67
CA VAL A 416 8.69 -23.85 -22.72
C VAL A 416 7.27 -24.25 -22.30
N TYR A 417 6.98 -24.35 -21.00
CA TYR A 417 5.60 -24.60 -20.53
C TYR A 417 4.64 -23.42 -20.84
N SER A 418 5.16 -22.19 -20.99
CA SER A 418 4.35 -21.02 -21.37
C SER A 418 3.70 -21.15 -22.77
N TYR A 419 4.16 -22.10 -23.60
CA TYR A 419 3.63 -22.37 -24.92
C TYR A 419 2.41 -23.31 -24.89
N LEU A 420 1.99 -23.79 -23.72
CA LEU A 420 0.86 -24.71 -23.57
C LEU A 420 -0.40 -24.21 -24.30
N GLU A 421 -0.78 -22.94 -24.10
CA GLU A 421 -1.96 -22.37 -24.77
C GLU A 421 -1.78 -22.31 -26.30
N LYS A 422 -0.59 -21.90 -26.77
CA LYS A 422 -0.28 -21.83 -28.20
C LYS A 422 -0.38 -23.21 -28.85
N ILE A 423 0.12 -24.26 -28.19
CA ILE A 423 0.00 -25.64 -28.67
C ILE A 423 -1.47 -26.08 -28.69
N GLN A 424 -2.23 -25.76 -27.64
CA GLN A 424 -3.66 -26.10 -27.56
C GLN A 424 -4.49 -25.40 -28.65
N ARG A 425 -4.17 -24.16 -29.01
CA ARG A 425 -4.76 -23.44 -30.15
C ARG A 425 -4.18 -23.86 -31.50
N GLY A 426 -3.12 -24.67 -31.49
CA GLY A 426 -2.44 -25.16 -32.68
C GLY A 426 -1.56 -24.11 -33.34
N GLU A 427 -1.21 -23.03 -32.68
CA GLU A 427 -0.31 -22.00 -33.22
C GLU A 427 1.12 -22.50 -33.35
N SER A 428 1.52 -23.45 -32.50
CA SER A 428 2.84 -24.08 -32.52
C SER A 428 2.81 -25.56 -32.16
N ILE A 429 3.91 -26.24 -32.47
CA ILE A 429 4.22 -27.60 -32.02
C ILE A 429 5.66 -27.64 -31.51
N ILE A 430 5.90 -28.33 -30.40
CA ILE A 430 7.22 -28.37 -29.74
C ILE A 430 7.82 -29.77 -29.85
N TRP A 431 9.09 -29.81 -30.23
CA TRP A 431 9.89 -31.02 -30.35
C TRP A 431 11.15 -30.94 -29.51
N LYS A 432 11.62 -32.09 -29.04
CA LYS A 432 12.97 -32.28 -28.54
C LYS A 432 13.85 -32.72 -29.70
N TYR A 433 15.06 -32.18 -29.77
CA TYR A 433 16.10 -32.63 -30.68
C TYR A 433 17.29 -33.12 -29.85
N GLU A 434 17.71 -34.37 -30.06
CA GLU A 434 18.83 -34.99 -29.35
C GLU A 434 19.73 -35.71 -30.37
N ARG A 435 20.98 -35.25 -30.52
CA ARG A 435 21.98 -35.86 -31.39
C ARG A 435 23.36 -35.73 -30.74
N GLN A 436 23.97 -36.86 -30.39
CA GLN A 436 25.25 -36.91 -29.66
C GLN A 436 25.18 -36.05 -28.37
N GLU A 437 26.03 -35.05 -28.23
CA GLU A 437 26.03 -34.10 -27.10
C GLU A 437 25.02 -32.95 -27.25
N TYR A 438 24.43 -32.77 -28.43
CA TYR A 438 23.51 -31.68 -28.72
C TYR A 438 22.09 -32.03 -28.28
N ARG A 439 21.52 -31.17 -27.42
CA ARG A 439 20.15 -31.27 -26.92
C ARG A 439 19.46 -29.93 -27.04
N TYR A 440 18.40 -29.85 -27.83
CA TYR A 440 17.64 -28.63 -28.07
C TYR A 440 16.14 -28.84 -27.92
N THR A 441 15.44 -27.76 -27.59
CA THR A 441 13.99 -27.67 -27.70
C THR A 441 13.61 -26.79 -28.88
N VAL A 442 12.77 -27.31 -29.78
CA VAL A 442 12.47 -26.72 -31.09
C VAL A 442 10.99 -26.35 -31.18
N GLU A 443 10.69 -25.06 -31.33
CA GLU A 443 9.34 -24.57 -31.66
C GLU A 443 9.16 -24.48 -33.18
N ILE A 444 8.13 -25.16 -33.71
CA ILE A 444 7.80 -25.13 -35.13
C ILE A 444 6.40 -24.56 -35.34
N LYS A 445 6.25 -23.66 -36.31
CA LYS A 445 4.95 -23.10 -36.75
C LYS A 445 4.70 -23.37 -38.22
N LYS A 446 3.43 -23.45 -38.60
CA LYS A 446 2.99 -23.48 -40.00
C LYS A 446 2.68 -22.05 -40.44
N ARG A 447 3.34 -21.56 -41.49
CA ARG A 447 3.09 -20.23 -42.07
C ARG A 447 1.78 -20.22 -42.87
N LYS A 448 1.27 -19.02 -43.16
CA LYS A 448 0.08 -18.81 -44.01
C LYS A 448 0.22 -19.46 -45.40
N ASN A 449 1.43 -19.50 -45.96
CA ASN A 449 1.73 -20.13 -47.26
C ASN A 449 1.88 -21.66 -47.19
N GLY A 450 1.47 -22.30 -46.09
CA GLY A 450 1.49 -23.75 -45.93
C GLY A 450 2.84 -24.37 -45.52
N ARG A 451 3.95 -23.63 -45.59
CA ARG A 451 5.30 -24.13 -45.21
C ARG A 451 5.52 -24.12 -43.69
N TYR A 452 6.32 -25.07 -43.20
CA TYR A 452 6.75 -25.09 -41.80
C TYR A 452 8.01 -24.23 -41.59
N ARG A 453 8.17 -23.69 -40.39
CA ARG A 453 9.33 -22.90 -39.98
C ARG A 453 9.68 -23.22 -38.53
N VAL A 454 10.98 -23.42 -38.27
CA VAL A 454 11.57 -23.33 -36.92
C VAL A 454 11.55 -21.86 -36.47
N VAL A 455 10.77 -21.57 -35.44
CA VAL A 455 10.60 -20.22 -34.90
C VAL A 455 11.60 -19.96 -33.80
N GLN A 456 11.84 -20.97 -32.96
CA GLN A 456 12.84 -20.93 -31.90
C GLN A 456 13.50 -22.31 -31.76
N CYS A 457 14.79 -22.30 -31.44
CA CYS A 457 15.58 -23.49 -31.14
C CYS A 457 16.59 -23.07 -30.07
N TYR A 458 16.50 -23.66 -28.88
CA TYR A 458 17.37 -23.31 -27.76
C TYR A 458 17.90 -24.56 -27.07
N GLY A 459 19.14 -24.47 -26.61
CA GLY A 459 19.78 -25.43 -25.72
C GLY A 459 19.43 -25.15 -24.26
N LYS A 460 20.20 -25.76 -23.36
CA LYS A 460 20.00 -25.62 -21.93
C LYS A 460 20.36 -24.20 -21.48
N TYR A 461 19.57 -23.61 -20.57
CA TYR A 461 19.74 -22.23 -20.10
C TYR A 461 19.63 -21.19 -21.23
N ASP A 462 18.66 -21.37 -22.12
CA ASP A 462 18.43 -20.49 -23.28
C ASP A 462 19.67 -20.31 -24.20
N SER A 463 20.62 -21.25 -24.15
CA SER A 463 21.83 -21.19 -24.97
C SER A 463 21.48 -21.27 -26.46
N PHE A 464 22.19 -20.50 -27.28
CA PHE A 464 22.05 -20.62 -28.72
C PHE A 464 22.54 -22.01 -29.18
N PRO A 465 21.85 -22.62 -30.17
CA PRO A 465 22.29 -23.88 -30.75
C PRO A 465 23.57 -23.66 -31.57
N ASP A 466 24.36 -24.72 -31.67
CA ASP A 466 25.47 -24.76 -32.62
C ASP A 466 24.96 -24.43 -34.05
N PRO A 467 25.66 -23.57 -34.82
CA PRO A 467 25.19 -23.14 -36.13
C PRO A 467 24.94 -24.27 -37.13
N GLU A 468 25.80 -25.30 -37.16
CA GLU A 468 25.66 -26.42 -38.10
C GLU A 468 24.45 -27.26 -37.72
N GLU A 469 24.25 -27.54 -36.43
CA GLU A 469 23.09 -28.28 -35.97
C GLU A 469 21.79 -27.52 -36.18
N LEU A 470 21.79 -26.20 -35.96
CA LEU A 470 20.63 -25.36 -36.27
C LEU A 470 20.29 -25.41 -37.75
N GLU A 471 21.28 -25.32 -38.63
CA GLU A 471 21.08 -25.40 -40.08
C GLU A 471 20.46 -26.74 -40.46
N ARG A 472 21.00 -27.86 -39.96
CA ARG A 472 20.44 -29.20 -40.18
C ARG A 472 18.98 -29.32 -39.72
N ILE A 473 18.66 -28.83 -38.52
CA ILE A 473 17.29 -28.83 -37.98
C ILE A 473 16.36 -28.02 -38.90
N VAL A 474 16.82 -26.87 -39.37
CA VAL A 474 16.05 -25.98 -40.25
C VAL A 474 15.83 -26.62 -41.63
N GLU A 475 16.84 -27.26 -42.20
CA GLU A 475 16.76 -27.98 -43.48
C GLU A 475 15.78 -29.15 -43.41
N GLU A 476 15.86 -29.97 -42.37
CA GLU A 476 14.95 -31.09 -42.14
C GLU A 476 13.48 -30.62 -42.08
N VAL A 477 13.22 -29.49 -41.42
CA VAL A 477 11.87 -28.89 -41.34
C VAL A 477 11.43 -28.29 -42.68
N LYS A 478 12.36 -27.72 -43.46
CA LYS A 478 12.08 -27.12 -44.78
C LYS A 478 11.86 -28.17 -45.87
N ALA A 479 12.50 -29.34 -45.77
CA ALA A 479 12.39 -30.44 -46.74
C ALA A 479 10.98 -31.05 -46.83
N ILE A 480 10.10 -30.69 -45.89
CA ILE A 480 8.74 -31.22 -45.82
C ILE A 480 7.87 -30.60 -46.93
N PRO A 481 7.35 -31.41 -47.87
CA PRO A 481 6.65 -30.90 -49.04
C PRO A 481 5.34 -30.18 -48.67
N TYR A 482 5.10 -29.05 -49.35
CA TYR A 482 3.87 -28.27 -49.21
C TYR A 482 2.80 -28.81 -50.18
N LYS A 483 1.56 -28.96 -49.69
CA LYS A 483 0.33 -28.84 -50.48
C LYS A 483 -0.60 -27.99 -49.64
#